data_AF-A0A1C6LRH3-F1
#
_entry.id   AF-A0A1C6LRH3-F1
#
_cell.length_a   1.000
_cell.length_b   1.000
_cell.length_c   1.000
_cell.angle_alpha   90.00
_cell.angle_beta   90.00
_cell.angle_gamma   90.00
#
_symmetry.space_group_name_H-M   'P 1'
#
loop_
_entity.id
_entity.type
_entity.pdbx_description
1 polymer ?
#
loop_
_entity_poly.entity_id
_entity_poly.type
_entity_poly.pdbx_seq_one_letter_code
_entity_poly.pdbx_strand_id
1 'polypeptide(L)'
;MDDRPGGGSADEGAGKGDWEEDLVLDEEFIRGAESKEPAARTRMLQERWRDRPPEPQPWRADEPPAGWFFSKSRRRERKRRRGKNS
;
A
#
# COMPACT_ATOMS: atom_id res chain seq x y z
N MET A 1 22.52 43.44 -6.15
CA MET A 1 21.11 43.69 -6.52
C MET A 1 20.85 42.62 -7.54
N ASP A 2 20.32 41.50 -7.08
CA ASP A 2 20.22 40.29 -7.89
C ASP A 2 18.81 39.77 -7.71
N ASP A 3 17.99 40.12 -8.69
CA ASP A 3 16.62 39.68 -8.91
C ASP A 3 16.51 38.16 -8.78
N ARG A 4 15.70 37.69 -7.83
CA ARG A 4 15.19 36.31 -7.83
C ARG A 4 13.95 36.26 -8.73
N PRO A 5 13.99 35.62 -9.91
CA PRO A 5 12.77 35.38 -10.65
C PRO A 5 11.91 34.39 -9.86
N GLY A 6 10.68 34.80 -9.58
CA GLY A 6 9.68 34.03 -8.86
C GLY A 6 9.29 32.76 -9.59
N GLY A 7 9.23 31.66 -8.84
CA GLY A 7 8.56 30.44 -9.27
C GLY A 7 7.06 30.66 -9.26
N GLY A 8 6.48 30.84 -10.45
CA GLY A 8 5.05 30.87 -10.70
C GLY A 8 4.70 29.78 -11.70
N SER A 9 4.17 28.68 -11.17
CA SER A 9 3.69 27.51 -11.90
C SER A 9 2.53 27.90 -12.83
N ALA A 10 2.76 27.88 -14.14
CA ALA A 10 1.73 28.18 -15.14
C ALA A 10 1.92 27.34 -16.41
N ASP A 11 2.35 26.09 -16.28
CA ASP A 11 2.44 25.14 -17.40
C ASP A 11 1.85 23.77 -16.99
N GLU A 12 0.64 23.79 -16.43
CA GLU A 12 -0.15 22.57 -16.23
C GLU A 12 -1.42 22.68 -17.08
N GLY A 13 -1.32 22.39 -18.38
CA GLY A 13 -2.54 22.25 -19.20
C GLY A 13 -2.40 22.35 -20.73
N ALA A 14 -1.29 22.86 -21.25
CA ALA A 14 -1.12 23.07 -22.69
C ALA A 14 -0.38 21.90 -23.35
N GLY A 15 -1.04 20.74 -23.50
CA GLY A 15 -0.45 19.63 -24.28
C GLY A 15 -1.00 18.23 -24.01
N LYS A 16 -2.21 18.13 -23.43
CA LYS A 16 -2.75 16.86 -22.92
C LYS A 16 -3.82 16.21 -23.80
N GLY A 17 -4.29 16.88 -24.86
CA GLY A 17 -5.46 16.43 -25.63
C GLY A 17 -5.15 15.50 -26.81
N ASP A 18 -4.13 15.80 -27.61
CA ASP A 18 -4.00 15.20 -28.95
C ASP A 18 -3.49 13.74 -28.95
N TRP A 19 -2.51 13.42 -28.11
CA TRP A 19 -1.90 12.08 -28.07
C TRP A 19 -2.58 11.13 -27.07
N GLU A 20 -3.39 11.64 -26.14
CA GLU A 20 -4.15 10.83 -25.19
C GLU A 20 -5.44 10.28 -25.81
N GLU A 21 -6.07 11.03 -26.73
CA GLU A 21 -7.31 10.64 -27.41
C GLU A 21 -7.11 9.47 -28.38
N ASP A 22 -5.95 9.41 -29.06
CA ASP A 22 -5.60 8.34 -29.99
C ASP A 22 -4.97 7.11 -29.30
N LEU A 23 -4.75 7.15 -27.98
CA LEU A 23 -4.08 6.07 -27.23
C LEU A 23 -5.06 4.94 -26.87
N VAL A 24 -4.88 3.77 -27.49
CA VAL A 24 -5.67 2.57 -27.19
C VAL A 24 -5.02 1.76 -26.06
N LEU A 25 -5.67 1.70 -24.90
CA LEU A 25 -5.21 1.00 -23.70
C LEU A 25 -5.66 -0.48 -23.67
N ASP A 26 -5.16 -1.28 -24.59
CA ASP A 26 -5.49 -2.71 -24.69
C ASP A 26 -4.55 -3.64 -23.87
N GLU A 27 -4.80 -4.95 -23.93
CA GLU A 27 -3.98 -5.95 -23.22
C GLU A 27 -2.53 -6.01 -23.72
N GLU A 28 -2.29 -5.69 -25.00
CA GLU A 28 -0.95 -5.67 -25.56
C GLU A 28 -0.16 -4.48 -25.00
N PHE A 29 -0.79 -3.30 -24.95
CA PHE A 29 -0.24 -2.09 -24.35
C PHE A 29 0.16 -2.31 -22.88
N ILE A 30 -0.74 -2.89 -22.08
CA ILE A 30 -0.47 -3.21 -20.66
C ILE A 30 0.68 -4.22 -20.53
N ARG A 31 0.75 -5.22 -21.41
CA ARG A 31 1.81 -6.24 -21.41
C ARG A 31 3.15 -5.71 -21.91
N GLY A 32 3.14 -4.69 -22.76
CA GLY A 32 4.31 -3.99 -23.30
C GLY A 32 4.91 -2.95 -22.36
N ALA A 33 4.15 -2.49 -21.35
CA ALA A 33 4.66 -1.58 -20.34
C ALA A 33 5.89 -2.17 -19.62
N GLU A 34 6.99 -1.41 -19.62
CA GLU A 34 8.26 -1.79 -18.98
C GLU A 34 8.10 -1.98 -17.47
N SER A 35 7.25 -1.15 -16.85
CA SER A 35 6.93 -1.21 -15.43
C SER A 35 5.70 -2.07 -15.15
N LYS A 36 5.90 -3.35 -14.80
CA LYS A 36 4.81 -4.33 -14.53
C LYS A 36 4.40 -4.43 -13.04
N GLU A 37 4.46 -3.30 -12.31
CA GLU A 37 4.24 -3.12 -10.85
C GLU A 37 5.34 -3.70 -9.94
N PRO A 38 6.14 -2.83 -9.29
CA PRO A 38 5.81 -2.32 -7.94
C PRO A 38 5.84 -0.79 -7.81
N ALA A 39 6.48 -0.08 -8.74
CA ALA A 39 6.68 1.38 -8.63
C ALA A 39 5.39 2.17 -8.92
N ALA A 40 4.60 1.76 -9.92
CA ALA A 40 3.35 2.44 -10.29
C ALA A 40 2.31 2.38 -9.15
N ARG A 41 2.00 1.18 -8.66
CA ARG A 41 1.07 0.98 -7.54
C ARG A 41 1.52 1.68 -6.25
N THR A 42 2.83 1.72 -5.99
CA THR A 42 3.38 2.44 -4.83
C THR A 42 3.14 3.93 -4.96
N ARG A 43 3.37 4.53 -6.14
CA ARG A 43 3.08 5.96 -6.38
C ARG A 43 1.59 6.26 -6.25
N MET A 44 0.71 5.43 -6.80
CA MET A 44 -0.75 5.57 -6.62
C MET A 44 -1.20 5.48 -5.16
N LEU A 45 -0.61 4.56 -4.38
CA LEU A 45 -0.87 4.45 -2.93
C LEU A 45 -0.33 5.67 -2.18
N GLN A 46 0.83 6.18 -2.55
CA GLN A 46 1.45 7.34 -1.94
C GLN A 46 0.60 8.60 -2.14
N GLU A 47 0.07 8.83 -3.35
CA GLU A 47 -0.87 9.92 -3.61
C GLU A 47 -2.15 9.76 -2.77
N ARG A 48 -2.74 8.55 -2.74
CA ARG A 48 -3.93 8.28 -1.93
C ARG A 48 -3.69 8.53 -0.44
N TRP A 49 -2.55 8.11 0.10
CA TRP A 49 -2.21 8.24 1.52
C TRP A 49 -1.72 9.62 1.92
N ARG A 50 -1.29 10.45 0.95
CA ARG A 50 -0.94 11.85 1.20
C ARG A 50 -2.13 12.61 1.79
N ASP A 51 -3.32 12.36 1.26
CA ASP A 51 -4.55 13.03 1.70
C ASP A 51 -5.40 12.17 2.64
N ARG A 52 -5.31 10.84 2.53
CA ARG A 52 -6.08 9.88 3.34
C ARG A 52 -5.17 8.77 3.86
N PRO A 53 -4.29 9.07 4.83
CA PRO A 53 -3.49 8.03 5.46
C PRO A 53 -4.41 7.03 6.16
N PRO A 54 -4.04 5.74 6.21
CA PRO A 54 -4.77 4.79 7.02
C PRO A 54 -4.68 5.19 8.50
N GLU A 55 -5.73 4.89 9.26
CA GLU A 55 -5.69 5.05 10.72
C GLU A 55 -4.53 4.25 11.32
N PRO A 56 -3.79 4.81 12.29
CA PRO A 56 -2.68 4.13 12.93
C PRO A 56 -3.20 2.90 13.67
N GLN A 57 -2.95 1.73 13.09
CA GLN A 57 -3.24 0.47 13.77
C GLN A 57 -2.09 0.13 14.73
N PRO A 58 -2.39 -0.44 15.90
CA PRO A 58 -1.35 -0.93 16.79
C PRO A 58 -0.49 -1.97 16.07
N TRP A 59 0.84 -1.94 16.30
CA TRP A 59 1.81 -2.84 15.64
C TRP A 59 1.51 -4.33 15.87
N ARG A 60 0.65 -4.61 16.84
CA ARG A 60 -0.03 -5.88 17.06
C ARG A 60 -1.52 -5.58 17.09
N ALA A 61 -2.29 -6.25 16.24
CA ALA A 61 -3.69 -6.48 16.55
C ALA A 61 -3.72 -7.27 17.87
N ASP A 62 -4.24 -6.70 18.95
CA ASP A 62 -4.35 -7.38 20.25
C ASP A 62 -5.15 -8.69 20.13
N GLU A 63 -5.99 -8.77 19.10
CA GLU A 63 -6.68 -9.98 18.68
C GLU A 63 -5.81 -10.77 17.69
N PRO A 64 -5.32 -11.97 18.07
CA PRO A 64 -4.64 -12.82 17.10
C PRO A 64 -5.63 -13.19 15.98
N PRO A 65 -5.24 -13.09 14.71
CA PRO A 65 -6.10 -13.52 13.60
C PRO A 65 -6.50 -14.98 13.85
N ALA A 66 -7.78 -15.26 13.61
CA ALA A 66 -8.42 -16.55 13.89
C ALA A 66 -7.51 -17.71 13.45
N GLY A 67 -6.89 -18.38 14.42
CA GLY A 67 -5.94 -19.47 14.15
C GLY A 67 -4.48 -19.25 14.54
N TRP A 68 -4.09 -18.18 15.25
CA TRP A 68 -2.76 -18.21 15.91
C TRP A 68 -2.78 -19.16 17.13
N PHE A 69 -2.50 -20.44 16.85
CA PHE A 69 -2.62 -21.60 17.73
C PHE A 69 -1.66 -21.67 18.95
N PHE A 70 -1.07 -20.56 19.40
CA PHE A 70 -0.37 -20.51 20.70
C PHE A 70 -1.25 -19.90 21.78
N SER A 71 -2.51 -20.33 21.83
CA SER A 71 -3.38 -20.06 22.96
C SER A 71 -2.70 -20.59 24.23
N LYS A 72 -2.35 -19.70 25.15
CA LYS A 72 -1.85 -20.09 26.48
C LYS A 72 -2.82 -21.05 27.20
N SER A 73 -4.09 -21.03 26.83
CA SER A 73 -5.12 -21.98 27.27
C SER A 73 -4.78 -23.42 26.88
N ARG A 74 -4.36 -23.71 25.64
CA ARG A 74 -3.99 -25.08 25.21
C ARG A 74 -2.70 -25.57 25.88
N ARG A 75 -1.75 -24.67 26.18
CA ARG A 75 -0.52 -25.01 26.94
C ARG A 75 -0.81 -25.31 28.41
N ARG A 76 -1.77 -24.60 29.03
CA ARG A 76 -2.23 -24.87 30.41
C ARG A 76 -2.95 -26.21 30.53
N GLU A 77 -3.77 -26.56 29.54
CA GLU A 77 -4.50 -27.84 29.49
C GLU A 77 -3.54 -29.04 29.47
N ARG A 78 -2.49 -28.99 28.63
CA ARG A 78 -1.46 -30.06 28.57
C ARG A 78 -0.72 -30.27 29.90
N LYS A 79 -0.46 -29.21 30.66
CA LYS A 79 0.18 -29.34 31.99
C LYS A 79 -0.73 -30.03 33.01
N ARG A 80 -2.04 -29.77 32.99
CA ARG A 80 -3.00 -30.38 33.93
C ARG A 80 -3.18 -31.87 33.68
N ARG A 81 -3.16 -32.32 32.42
CA ARG A 81 -3.27 -33.75 32.09
C ARG A 81 -2.01 -34.53 32.47
N ARG A 82 -0.83 -33.92 32.32
CA ARG A 82 0.45 -34.59 32.63
C ARG A 82 0.70 -34.79 34.13
N GLY A 83 0.06 -34.00 35.00
CA GLY A 83 0.11 -34.18 36.46
C GLY A 83 -0.93 -35.13 37.05
N LYS A 84 -1.85 -35.67 36.24
CA LYS A 84 -2.87 -36.66 36.66
C LYS A 84 -2.53 -38.10 36.26
N ASN A 85 -1.37 -38.31 35.64
CA ASN A 85 -0.84 -39.60 35.20
C ASN A 85 0.53 -39.91 35.85
N SER A 86 0.86 -39.26 36.96
CA SER A 86 2.11 -39.44 37.71
C SER A 86 1.83 -39.74 39.16
#